data_AF-A0A1Q7ZHR0-F1
#
_entry.id   AF-A0A1Q7ZHR0-F1
#
_cell.length_a   1.000
_cell.length_b   1.000
_cell.length_c   1.000
_cell.angle_alpha   90.00
_cell.angle_beta   90.00
_cell.angle_gamma   90.00
#
_symmetry.space_group_name_H-M   'P 1'
#
loop_
_entity.id
_entity.type
_entity.pdbx_description
1 polymer ?
#
loop_
_entity_poly.entity_id
_entity_poly.type
_entity_poly.pdbx_seq_one_letter_code
_entity_poly.pdbx_strand_id
1 'polypeptide(L)'
;MNRKNIGMLVVTLSLANAGTGGVLAADMATPSGKIITGDTTGLVVVPVAPELIFKSYIVPEIPAAPVVFSAPLPAGPSRDPIVWGYEASAGVSRILAYDVGPGVTPVADCMPPGTPGISNGRGLAYDPQDGNLWYSAVTFDGSFAGDGFIRKTTPPQTGSCTLVTQIPFGDGPGGTLQDDIGAIDIDGESRHLWVAGYNLRNVNGERRSYLYLVNRNNGSIMRSCWLPWGSGGIGNDTLTYARLDGLPGSGQYLLTDAGEVHTLPDSLAVIDVNDCKGGARVTPVASYPKVVGMTGIDFEWPGLLATDNAELFNLGGPPFSSASSYGMWGNTSDMEDITVCAAKAQLGDVQTCPY
;
A
#
# COMPACT_ATOMS: atom_id res chain seq x y z
N MET A 1 -27.86 1.58 32.84
CA MET A 1 -28.87 0.55 33.15
C MET A 1 -28.82 -0.54 32.09
N ASN A 2 -28.90 -1.79 32.53
CA ASN A 2 -28.81 -3.02 31.75
C ASN A 2 -29.74 -3.09 30.52
N ARG A 3 -29.27 -3.73 29.44
CA ARG A 3 -29.72 -5.09 29.05
C ARG A 3 -28.83 -5.67 27.94
N LYS A 4 -28.44 -6.92 28.15
CA LYS A 4 -27.87 -7.84 27.16
C LYS A 4 -28.87 -8.05 26.02
N ASN A 5 -28.39 -8.40 24.82
CA ASN A 5 -28.99 -9.46 24.00
C ASN A 5 -28.03 -9.93 22.90
N ILE A 6 -28.01 -11.25 22.74
CA ILE A 6 -27.30 -12.06 21.76
C ILE A 6 -28.05 -11.97 20.41
N GLY A 7 -27.33 -11.95 19.29
CA GLY A 7 -27.92 -12.02 17.94
C GLY A 7 -27.18 -13.04 17.08
N MET A 8 -27.87 -14.13 16.74
CA MET A 8 -27.44 -15.23 15.87
C MET A 8 -27.59 -14.83 14.39
N LEU A 9 -26.60 -15.14 13.56
CA LEU A 9 -26.64 -15.00 12.11
C LEU A 9 -27.59 -16.05 11.52
N VAL A 10 -28.63 -15.62 10.81
CA VAL A 10 -29.44 -16.49 9.95
C VAL A 10 -29.19 -16.08 8.50
N VAL A 11 -28.48 -16.93 7.77
CA VAL A 11 -28.38 -16.86 6.31
C VAL A 11 -29.63 -17.51 5.75
N THR A 12 -30.52 -16.73 5.13
CA THR A 12 -31.60 -17.29 4.30
C THR A 12 -31.11 -17.42 2.87
N LEU A 13 -30.75 -18.64 2.46
CA LEU A 13 -30.77 -19.02 1.04
C LEU A 13 -32.25 -19.13 0.63
N SER A 14 -32.72 -18.23 -0.21
CA SER A 14 -33.98 -18.45 -0.95
C SER A 14 -33.70 -19.39 -2.11
N LEU A 15 -34.01 -20.68 -1.92
CA LEU A 15 -34.22 -21.62 -3.02
C LEU A 15 -35.49 -21.24 -3.76
N ALA A 16 -35.35 -20.58 -4.92
CA ALA A 16 -36.43 -20.51 -5.89
C ALA A 16 -36.46 -21.82 -6.69
N ASN A 17 -37.64 -22.43 -6.70
CA ASN A 17 -37.96 -23.72 -7.28
C ASN A 17 -37.65 -23.80 -8.79
N ALA A 18 -37.26 -25.00 -9.23
CA ALA A 18 -36.89 -25.32 -10.60
C ALA A 18 -38.02 -25.09 -11.62
N GLY A 19 -37.64 -24.49 -12.76
CA GLY A 19 -38.44 -24.45 -13.99
C GLY A 19 -37.76 -23.60 -15.05
N THR A 20 -37.15 -24.26 -16.05
CA THR A 20 -36.64 -23.70 -17.33
C THR A 20 -35.53 -22.63 -17.26
N GLY A 21 -34.27 -23.07 -17.44
CA GLY A 21 -33.22 -22.40 -18.24
C GLY A 21 -32.99 -20.89 -18.12
N GLY A 22 -32.95 -20.33 -16.90
CA GLY A 22 -32.62 -18.91 -16.67
C GLY A 22 -31.18 -18.73 -16.16
N VAL A 23 -30.44 -17.81 -16.79
CA VAL A 23 -29.11 -17.36 -16.38
C VAL A 23 -29.17 -16.85 -14.93
N LEU A 24 -28.24 -17.27 -14.08
CA LEU A 24 -28.18 -16.85 -12.68
C LEU A 24 -27.96 -15.33 -12.61
N ALA A 25 -29.02 -14.57 -12.33
CA ALA A 25 -28.90 -13.18 -11.94
C ALA A 25 -28.25 -13.15 -10.54
N ALA A 26 -27.02 -12.63 -10.46
CA ALA A 26 -26.35 -12.38 -9.20
C ALA A 26 -26.79 -11.01 -8.68
N ASP A 27 -27.36 -10.96 -7.48
CA ASP A 27 -27.61 -9.70 -6.79
C ASP A 27 -26.27 -9.14 -6.30
N MET A 28 -25.86 -7.98 -6.84
CA MET A 28 -24.65 -7.28 -6.42
C MET A 28 -25.02 -5.96 -5.74
N ALA A 29 -24.45 -5.70 -4.56
CA ALA A 29 -24.60 -4.43 -3.86
C ALA A 29 -23.51 -3.43 -4.26
N THR A 30 -23.88 -2.21 -4.62
CA THR A 30 -22.94 -1.12 -4.93
C THR A 30 -22.47 -0.39 -3.67
N PRO A 31 -21.30 0.28 -3.70
CA PRO A 31 -20.82 1.13 -2.61
C PRO A 31 -21.75 2.30 -2.24
N SER A 32 -22.74 2.62 -3.09
CA SER A 32 -23.77 3.63 -2.86
C SER A 32 -25.07 3.07 -2.26
N GLY A 33 -25.07 1.81 -1.82
CA GLY A 33 -26.21 1.18 -1.14
C GLY A 33 -27.37 0.80 -2.07
N LYS A 34 -27.07 0.44 -3.32
CA LYS A 34 -28.07 -0.04 -4.30
C LYS A 34 -27.84 -1.51 -4.61
N ILE A 35 -28.92 -2.28 -4.79
CA ILE A 35 -28.82 -3.63 -5.38
C ILE A 35 -29.00 -3.50 -6.89
N ILE A 36 -28.06 -4.06 -7.63
CA ILE A 36 -28.14 -4.25 -9.06
C ILE A 36 -28.55 -5.70 -9.30
N THR A 37 -29.70 -5.88 -9.94
CA THR A 37 -30.17 -7.20 -10.39
C THR A 37 -30.42 -7.13 -11.88
N GLY A 38 -29.86 -8.06 -12.64
CA GLY A 38 -30.07 -8.11 -14.09
C GLY A 38 -29.24 -9.18 -14.79
N ASP A 39 -29.61 -9.47 -16.02
CA ASP A 39 -28.87 -10.32 -16.95
C ASP A 39 -28.51 -9.53 -18.22
N THR A 40 -28.11 -10.21 -19.30
CA THR A 40 -27.72 -9.60 -20.58
C THR A 40 -28.85 -8.84 -21.30
N THR A 41 -30.08 -8.86 -20.78
CA THR A 41 -31.23 -8.16 -21.37
C THR A 41 -31.55 -6.81 -20.71
N GLY A 42 -30.92 -6.48 -19.57
CA GLY A 42 -31.03 -5.17 -18.93
C GLY A 42 -30.74 -5.18 -17.43
N LEU A 43 -30.28 -4.04 -16.90
CA LEU A 43 -29.96 -3.85 -15.49
C LEU A 43 -31.10 -3.09 -14.78
N VAL A 44 -31.60 -3.64 -13.68
CA VAL A 44 -32.53 -2.96 -12.78
C VAL A 44 -31.76 -2.54 -11.53
N VAL A 45 -31.81 -1.26 -11.20
CA VAL A 45 -31.17 -0.69 -10.01
C VAL A 45 -32.24 -0.30 -9.01
N VAL A 46 -32.29 -1.00 -7.87
CA VAL A 46 -33.28 -0.75 -6.81
C VAL A 46 -32.57 -0.28 -5.53
N PRO A 47 -33.09 0.74 -4.83
CA PRO A 47 -32.59 1.11 -3.50
C PRO A 47 -32.79 -0.04 -2.50
N VAL A 48 -31.82 -0.27 -1.61
CA VAL A 48 -32.00 -1.25 -0.53
C VAL A 48 -32.95 -0.70 0.52
N ALA A 49 -34.04 -1.43 0.80
CA ALA A 49 -34.99 -1.12 1.85
C ALA A 49 -35.07 -2.29 2.85
N PRO A 50 -34.86 -2.06 4.15
CA PRO A 50 -34.53 -0.77 4.80
C PRO A 50 -33.10 -0.31 4.49
N GLU A 51 -32.82 0.99 4.64
CA GLU A 51 -31.46 1.54 4.55
C GLU A 51 -30.49 0.69 5.39
N LEU A 52 -29.41 0.23 4.77
CA LEU A 52 -28.32 -0.45 5.46
C LEU A 52 -27.58 0.58 6.33
N ILE A 53 -28.00 0.69 7.59
CA ILE A 53 -27.28 1.47 8.59
C ILE A 53 -26.03 0.68 8.99
N PHE A 54 -24.90 0.98 8.37
CA PHE A 54 -23.60 0.53 8.85
C PHE A 54 -23.30 1.26 10.17
N LYS A 55 -23.19 0.50 11.27
CA LYS A 55 -22.70 1.07 12.52
C LYS A 55 -21.21 1.36 12.35
N SER A 56 -20.88 2.64 12.17
CA SER A 56 -19.52 3.13 12.38
C SER A 56 -19.16 2.92 13.84
N TYR A 57 -18.00 2.32 14.08
CA TYR A 57 -17.39 2.32 15.40
C TYR A 57 -16.59 3.62 15.50
N ILE A 58 -16.93 4.48 16.46
CA ILE A 58 -15.96 5.50 16.89
C ILE A 58 -14.92 4.73 17.69
N VAL A 59 -13.79 4.41 17.05
CA VAL A 59 -12.56 4.11 17.78
C VAL A 59 -12.20 5.42 18.48
N PRO A 60 -12.00 5.44 19.82
CA PRO A 60 -11.55 6.65 20.49
C PRO A 60 -10.24 7.11 19.85
N GLU A 61 -10.30 8.17 19.07
CA GLU A 61 -9.13 8.90 18.60
C GLU A 61 -8.45 9.46 19.84
N ILE A 62 -7.43 8.76 20.33
CA ILE A 62 -6.39 9.40 21.09
C ILE A 62 -5.42 9.89 20.03
N PRO A 63 -5.30 11.21 19.78
CA PRO A 63 -4.21 11.73 18.97
C PRO A 63 -2.93 11.20 19.60
N ALA A 64 -2.24 10.29 18.92
CA ALA A 64 -0.88 9.99 19.32
C ALA A 64 -0.12 11.32 19.23
N ALA A 65 0.59 11.68 20.31
CA ALA A 65 1.38 12.89 20.31
C ALA A 65 2.29 12.89 19.07
N PRO A 66 2.42 14.03 18.37
CA PRO A 66 3.31 14.13 17.22
C PRO A 66 4.72 13.75 17.64
N VAL A 67 5.34 12.86 16.87
CA VAL A 67 6.70 12.39 17.13
C VAL A 67 7.66 13.34 16.43
N VAL A 68 8.43 14.09 17.20
CA VAL A 68 9.51 14.94 16.69
C VAL A 68 10.70 14.03 16.35
N PHE A 69 10.95 13.81 15.07
CA PHE A 69 12.08 13.01 14.58
C PHE A 69 13.30 13.90 14.35
N SER A 70 14.27 13.86 15.28
CA SER A 70 15.57 14.54 15.13
C SER A 70 16.77 13.65 15.46
N ALA A 71 16.54 12.35 15.69
CA ALA A 71 17.61 11.42 16.02
C ALA A 71 18.11 10.73 14.74
N PRO A 72 19.42 10.78 14.42
CA PRO A 72 20.00 9.90 13.41
C PRO A 72 19.80 8.43 13.81
N LEU A 73 19.73 7.51 12.82
CA LEU A 73 19.81 6.07 13.09
C LEU A 73 21.01 5.81 14.02
N PRO A 74 20.88 4.99 15.07
CA PRO A 74 22.00 4.69 15.91
C PRO A 74 23.11 4.03 15.11
N ALA A 75 24.32 4.56 15.24
CA ALA A 75 25.50 3.96 14.65
C ALA A 75 25.85 2.66 15.40
N GLY A 76 25.51 1.51 14.83
CA GLY A 76 25.96 0.22 15.34
C GLY A 76 25.25 -0.97 14.67
N PRO A 77 25.84 -2.18 14.73
CA PRO A 77 25.22 -3.38 14.19
C PRO A 77 24.16 -3.86 15.19
N SER A 78 22.94 -3.33 15.09
CA SER A 78 21.79 -3.98 15.71
C SER A 78 21.45 -5.18 14.83
N ARG A 79 21.62 -6.39 15.34
CA ARG A 79 21.41 -7.66 14.63
C ARG A 79 19.95 -7.93 14.19
N ASP A 80 19.13 -6.90 14.08
CA ASP A 80 17.73 -6.97 13.69
C ASP A 80 17.59 -6.24 12.35
N PRO A 81 17.07 -6.89 11.29
CA PRO A 81 16.88 -6.22 10.01
C PRO A 81 15.87 -5.08 10.20
N ILE A 82 16.32 -3.86 9.93
CA ILE A 82 15.51 -2.64 10.08
C ILE A 82 14.67 -2.43 8.82
N VAL A 83 15.17 -2.89 7.66
CA VAL A 83 14.59 -2.59 6.36
C VAL A 83 14.42 -3.87 5.55
N TRP A 84 13.24 -4.02 4.95
CA TRP A 84 12.99 -4.97 3.88
C TRP A 84 12.88 -4.23 2.56
N GLY A 85 13.29 -4.87 1.49
CA GLY A 85 13.14 -4.33 0.15
C GLY A 85 12.68 -5.40 -0.83
N TYR A 86 11.97 -4.99 -1.88
CA TYR A 86 11.51 -5.87 -2.94
C TYR A 86 12.18 -5.47 -4.26
N GLU A 87 12.98 -6.38 -4.83
CA GLU A 87 13.67 -6.10 -6.08
C GLU A 87 12.73 -6.18 -7.30
N ALA A 88 13.05 -5.43 -8.34
CA ALA A 88 12.49 -5.52 -9.68
C ALA A 88 13.36 -6.32 -10.63
N SER A 89 13.20 -7.64 -10.63
CA SER A 89 13.90 -8.49 -11.59
C SER A 89 13.07 -8.83 -12.83
N ALA A 90 13.77 -8.97 -13.96
CA ALA A 90 13.23 -9.61 -15.16
C ALA A 90 12.93 -11.11 -14.97
N GLY A 91 13.54 -11.74 -13.95
CA GLY A 91 13.44 -13.17 -13.71
C GLY A 91 12.67 -13.49 -12.44
N VAL A 92 13.36 -13.55 -11.33
CA VAL A 92 12.78 -13.84 -10.03
C VAL A 92 13.06 -12.65 -9.14
N SER A 93 12.01 -12.00 -8.65
CA SER A 93 12.14 -10.94 -7.66
C SER A 93 12.11 -11.52 -6.25
N ARG A 94 13.13 -11.20 -5.47
CA ARG A 94 13.31 -11.55 -4.07
C ARG A 94 12.87 -10.43 -3.15
N ILE A 95 12.35 -10.81 -1.98
CA ILE A 95 12.28 -9.91 -0.83
C ILE A 95 13.57 -10.10 -0.05
N LEU A 96 14.25 -8.99 0.22
CA LEU A 96 15.54 -8.95 0.89
C LEU A 96 15.39 -8.25 2.24
N ALA A 97 16.09 -8.74 3.27
CA ALA A 97 16.19 -8.12 4.58
C ALA A 97 17.59 -7.55 4.78
N TYR A 98 17.66 -6.36 5.38
CA TYR A 98 18.90 -5.61 5.59
C TYR A 98 19.03 -5.13 7.02
N ASP A 99 20.25 -5.19 7.54
CA ASP A 99 20.69 -4.41 8.68
C ASP A 99 21.18 -3.04 8.16
N VAL A 100 20.67 -1.97 8.77
CA VAL A 100 20.93 -0.59 8.35
C VAL A 100 21.60 0.15 9.51
N GLY A 101 22.93 0.21 9.45
CA GLY A 101 23.82 0.90 10.37
C GLY A 101 24.76 1.85 9.62
N PRO A 102 26.06 1.98 9.96
CA PRO A 102 27.03 2.61 9.06
C PRO A 102 27.26 1.71 7.84
N GLY A 103 26.32 1.71 6.90
CA GLY A 103 26.25 0.80 5.75
C GLY A 103 24.95 -0.01 5.73
N VAL A 104 24.53 -0.40 4.53
CA VAL A 104 23.46 -1.38 4.29
C VAL A 104 24.09 -2.76 4.12
N THR A 105 23.70 -3.71 4.98
CA THR A 105 24.23 -5.08 4.96
C THR A 105 23.12 -6.09 4.72
N PRO A 106 23.19 -6.90 3.65
CA PRO A 106 22.24 -7.99 3.45
C PRO A 106 22.27 -9.02 4.58
N VAL A 107 21.09 -9.38 5.09
CA VAL A 107 20.91 -10.36 6.17
C VAL A 107 20.38 -11.68 5.63
N ALA A 108 19.30 -11.62 4.87
CA ALA A 108 18.65 -12.78 4.28
C ALA A 108 17.77 -12.36 3.10
N ASP A 109 17.41 -13.32 2.26
CA ASP A 109 16.49 -13.12 1.16
C ASP A 109 15.59 -14.35 0.97
N CYS A 110 14.51 -14.15 0.23
CA CYS A 110 13.63 -15.23 -0.18
C CYS A 110 12.95 -14.90 -1.51
N MET A 111 12.47 -15.93 -2.19
CA MET A 111 11.47 -15.75 -3.24
C MET A 111 10.09 -15.73 -2.59
N PRO A 112 9.31 -14.63 -2.69
CA PRO A 112 7.95 -14.63 -2.20
C PRO A 112 7.11 -15.60 -3.04
N PRO A 113 6.23 -16.39 -2.40
CA PRO A 113 5.37 -17.34 -3.10
C PRO A 113 4.24 -16.64 -3.88
N GLY A 114 3.48 -17.41 -4.66
CA GLY A 114 2.19 -16.93 -5.17
C GLY A 114 2.22 -15.99 -6.37
N THR A 115 3.38 -15.72 -6.98
CA THR A 115 3.52 -14.87 -8.19
C THR A 115 3.91 -15.64 -9.48
N PRO A 116 3.24 -16.74 -9.89
CA PRO A 116 3.63 -17.45 -11.12
C PRO A 116 3.52 -16.55 -12.35
N GLY A 117 4.60 -16.41 -13.13
CA GLY A 117 4.62 -15.59 -14.35
C GLY A 117 4.67 -14.09 -14.10
N ILE A 118 4.75 -13.67 -12.84
CA ILE A 118 4.90 -12.27 -12.41
C ILE A 118 6.24 -12.19 -11.70
N SER A 119 7.20 -11.62 -12.42
CA SER A 119 8.61 -11.66 -12.07
C SER A 119 9.10 -10.40 -11.41
N ASN A 120 8.36 -9.29 -11.47
CA ASN A 120 8.87 -7.96 -11.13
C ASN A 120 8.24 -7.42 -9.84
N GLY A 121 9.02 -7.36 -8.76
CA GLY A 121 8.59 -6.85 -7.45
C GLY A 121 8.21 -5.37 -7.48
N ARG A 122 7.19 -5.04 -6.71
CA ARG A 122 6.61 -3.70 -6.59
C ARG A 122 6.31 -3.46 -5.11
N GLY A 123 5.08 -3.09 -4.79
CA GLY A 123 4.53 -2.93 -3.45
C GLY A 123 5.14 -3.85 -2.39
N LEU A 124 5.60 -3.26 -1.30
CA LEU A 124 6.06 -3.94 -0.10
C LEU A 124 5.68 -3.11 1.14
N ALA A 125 5.01 -3.73 2.12
CA ALA A 125 4.69 -3.05 3.38
C ALA A 125 4.80 -3.97 4.58
N TYR A 126 5.41 -3.51 5.66
CA TYR A 126 5.44 -4.23 6.92
C TYR A 126 4.10 -4.15 7.64
N ASP A 127 3.54 -5.29 8.04
CA ASP A 127 2.29 -5.33 8.79
C ASP A 127 2.55 -5.37 10.30
N PRO A 128 2.33 -4.27 11.04
CA PRO A 128 2.58 -4.23 12.47
C PRO A 128 1.61 -5.10 13.27
N GLN A 129 0.54 -5.62 12.67
CA GLN A 129 -0.41 -6.47 13.38
C GLN A 129 0.18 -7.87 13.66
N ASP A 130 0.98 -8.42 12.76
CA ASP A 130 1.49 -9.79 12.88
C ASP A 130 2.93 -9.99 12.36
N GLY A 131 3.62 -8.91 12.01
CA GLY A 131 5.05 -8.92 11.69
C GLY A 131 5.40 -9.49 10.33
N ASN A 132 4.42 -9.68 9.45
CA ASN A 132 4.61 -10.19 8.10
C ASN A 132 4.62 -9.05 7.07
N LEU A 133 4.98 -9.36 5.83
CA LEU A 133 5.10 -8.39 4.74
C LEU A 133 3.95 -8.55 3.76
N TRP A 134 3.22 -7.47 3.49
CA TRP A 134 2.37 -7.37 2.32
C TRP A 134 3.21 -7.09 1.09
N TYR A 135 2.84 -7.66 -0.05
CA TYR A 135 3.55 -7.44 -1.30
C TYR A 135 2.65 -7.57 -2.52
N SER A 136 3.09 -6.94 -3.61
CA SER A 136 2.54 -7.07 -4.96
C SER A 136 3.65 -7.12 -6.01
N ALA A 137 3.32 -7.63 -7.19
CA ALA A 137 4.27 -7.72 -8.28
C ALA A 137 3.54 -7.53 -9.62
N VAL A 138 4.30 -7.21 -10.67
CA VAL A 138 3.81 -7.06 -12.04
C VAL A 138 4.63 -7.91 -13.03
N THR A 139 4.13 -8.08 -14.25
CA THR A 139 4.87 -8.79 -15.30
C THR A 139 6.10 -8.00 -15.75
N PHE A 140 7.13 -8.70 -16.24
CA PHE A 140 8.30 -8.09 -16.90
C PHE A 140 8.33 -8.39 -18.40
N ASP A 141 7.21 -8.20 -19.08
CA ASP A 141 7.05 -8.42 -20.53
C ASP A 141 6.85 -7.11 -21.31
N GLY A 142 7.10 -5.97 -20.66
CA GLY A 142 6.84 -4.64 -21.18
C GLY A 142 5.41 -4.14 -20.97
N SER A 143 4.48 -5.00 -20.54
CA SER A 143 3.11 -4.57 -20.18
C SER A 143 2.96 -4.15 -18.73
N PHE A 144 3.83 -4.65 -17.84
CA PHE A 144 3.76 -4.42 -16.40
C PHE A 144 2.35 -4.64 -15.83
N ALA A 145 1.71 -5.71 -16.31
CA ALA A 145 0.38 -6.10 -15.88
C ALA A 145 0.46 -6.72 -14.47
N GLY A 146 -0.52 -6.40 -13.62
CA GLY A 146 -0.72 -7.09 -12.37
C GLY A 146 -1.68 -8.26 -12.53
N ASP A 147 -1.76 -9.08 -11.48
CA ASP A 147 -2.70 -10.21 -11.41
C ASP A 147 -3.94 -9.93 -10.56
N GLY A 148 -4.12 -8.69 -10.07
CA GLY A 148 -5.29 -8.34 -9.26
C GLY A 148 -5.26 -8.95 -7.85
N PHE A 149 -4.09 -9.27 -7.32
CA PHE A 149 -3.92 -9.78 -5.95
C PHE A 149 -2.90 -8.98 -5.13
N ILE A 150 -3.23 -8.81 -3.85
CA ILE A 150 -2.29 -8.40 -2.80
C ILE A 150 -2.00 -9.62 -1.94
N ARG A 151 -0.73 -9.86 -1.64
CA ARG A 151 -0.29 -11.06 -0.93
C ARG A 151 0.42 -10.70 0.35
N LYS A 152 0.49 -11.67 1.24
CA LYS A 152 1.18 -11.55 2.51
C LYS A 152 2.10 -12.73 2.74
N THR A 153 3.33 -12.46 3.14
CA THR A 153 4.34 -13.48 3.40
C THR A 153 5.05 -13.25 4.71
N THR A 154 5.57 -14.32 5.32
CA THR A 154 6.56 -14.18 6.38
C THR A 154 7.80 -13.44 5.86
N PRO A 155 8.49 -12.63 6.68
CA PRO A 155 9.76 -12.01 6.28
C PRO A 155 10.85 -13.09 6.08
N PRO A 156 11.93 -12.80 5.32
CA PRO A 156 12.97 -13.78 4.98
C PRO A 156 13.91 -14.17 6.14
N GLN A 157 13.49 -14.09 7.41
CA GLN A 157 14.35 -14.25 8.60
C GLN A 157 15.22 -15.52 8.60
N THR A 158 14.81 -16.60 7.94
CA THR A 158 15.56 -17.87 7.83
C THR A 158 15.92 -18.26 6.39
N GLY A 159 15.90 -17.32 5.45
CA GLY A 159 16.14 -17.59 4.02
C GLY A 159 14.94 -18.21 3.28
N SER A 160 13.74 -18.11 3.86
CA SER A 160 12.51 -18.62 3.24
C SER A 160 11.33 -17.73 3.56
N CYS A 161 10.40 -17.63 2.61
CA CYS A 161 9.15 -16.89 2.74
C CYS A 161 7.96 -17.84 2.55
N THR A 162 7.01 -17.79 3.48
CA THR A 162 5.80 -18.61 3.44
C THR A 162 4.59 -17.73 3.21
N LEU A 163 3.72 -18.13 2.28
CA LEU A 163 2.47 -17.42 2.01
C LEU A 163 1.60 -17.49 3.26
N VAL A 164 1.32 -16.33 3.84
CA VAL A 164 0.42 -16.17 4.97
C VAL A 164 -1.02 -16.05 4.48
N THR A 165 -1.25 -15.17 3.50
CA THR A 165 -2.56 -14.99 2.88
C THR A 165 -2.45 -14.32 1.51
N GLN A 166 -3.55 -14.35 0.77
CA GLN A 166 -3.74 -13.62 -0.49
C GLN A 166 -5.17 -13.08 -0.51
N ILE A 167 -5.31 -11.82 -0.88
CA ILE A 167 -6.59 -11.14 -1.06
C ILE A 167 -6.68 -10.61 -2.50
N PRO A 168 -7.86 -10.61 -3.13
CA PRO A 168 -8.03 -9.89 -4.39
C PRO A 168 -7.77 -8.39 -4.17
N PHE A 169 -7.48 -7.65 -5.23
CA PHE A 169 -7.48 -6.19 -5.20
C PHE A 169 -8.73 -5.67 -5.90
N GLY A 170 -9.56 -4.91 -5.20
CA GLY A 170 -10.79 -4.37 -5.77
C GLY A 170 -11.78 -5.47 -6.16
N ASP A 171 -12.08 -5.56 -7.46
CA ASP A 171 -12.93 -6.59 -8.05
C ASP A 171 -12.17 -7.88 -8.42
N GLY A 172 -10.86 -7.92 -8.17
CA GLY A 172 -10.01 -9.08 -8.41
C GLY A 172 -9.58 -9.23 -9.87
N PRO A 173 -8.92 -10.35 -10.21
CA PRO A 173 -8.22 -10.51 -11.47
C PRO A 173 -9.11 -10.32 -12.70
N GLY A 174 -8.67 -9.49 -13.65
CA GLY A 174 -9.41 -9.20 -14.88
C GLY A 174 -10.62 -8.29 -14.64
N GLY A 175 -10.67 -7.63 -13.49
CA GLY A 175 -11.69 -6.69 -13.12
C GLY A 175 -11.76 -5.45 -13.99
N THR A 176 -12.74 -4.60 -13.69
CA THR A 176 -12.91 -3.27 -14.25
C THR A 176 -12.02 -2.23 -13.57
N LEU A 177 -11.60 -2.50 -12.34
CA LEU A 177 -10.62 -1.67 -11.65
C LEU A 177 -9.20 -2.04 -12.13
N GLN A 178 -8.23 -1.46 -11.45
CA GLN A 178 -6.83 -1.68 -11.71
C GLN A 178 -6.39 -3.02 -11.10
N ASP A 179 -5.57 -3.81 -11.81
CA ASP A 179 -5.03 -5.09 -11.32
C ASP A 179 -3.57 -4.99 -10.89
N ASP A 180 -2.91 -3.90 -11.29
CA ASP A 180 -1.49 -3.65 -11.13
C ASP A 180 -1.22 -2.68 -9.99
N ILE A 181 -0.35 -3.08 -9.07
CA ILE A 181 -0.02 -2.36 -7.84
C ILE A 181 1.47 -2.10 -7.83
N GLY A 182 1.82 -0.83 -7.67
CA GLY A 182 3.19 -0.34 -7.73
C GLY A 182 3.83 -0.08 -6.38
N ALA A 183 3.05 0.36 -5.40
CA ALA A 183 3.51 0.61 -4.03
C ALA A 183 2.41 0.30 -3.00
N ILE A 184 2.78 -0.11 -1.79
CA ILE A 184 1.86 -0.43 -0.69
C ILE A 184 2.40 0.20 0.59
N ASP A 185 1.52 0.75 1.42
CA ASP A 185 1.85 1.07 2.80
C ASP A 185 0.65 0.84 3.74
N ILE A 186 0.86 0.87 5.06
CA ILE A 186 -0.15 0.66 6.10
C ILE A 186 -0.71 1.99 6.59
N ASP A 187 -2.02 2.13 6.52
CA ASP A 187 -2.74 3.23 7.16
C ASP A 187 -2.50 3.22 8.68
N GLY A 188 -1.95 4.32 9.21
CA GLY A 188 -1.55 4.40 10.62
C GLY A 188 -2.70 4.26 11.62
N GLU A 189 -3.95 4.52 11.21
CA GLU A 189 -5.13 4.46 12.08
C GLU A 189 -5.89 3.15 11.94
N SER A 190 -6.40 2.87 10.74
CA SER A 190 -7.26 1.71 10.46
C SER A 190 -6.48 0.42 10.24
N ARG A 191 -5.16 0.52 10.01
CA ARG A 191 -4.26 -0.59 9.66
C ARG A 191 -4.63 -1.31 8.37
N HIS A 192 -5.48 -0.70 7.56
CA HIS A 192 -5.76 -1.10 6.19
C HIS A 192 -4.60 -0.70 5.26
N LEU A 193 -4.67 -1.12 3.99
CA LEU A 193 -3.56 -0.93 3.06
C LEU A 193 -3.83 0.31 2.21
N TRP A 194 -2.92 1.28 2.23
CA TRP A 194 -2.83 2.24 1.15
C TRP A 194 -2.07 1.62 -0.01
N VAL A 195 -2.56 1.83 -1.22
CA VAL A 195 -2.06 1.18 -2.43
C VAL A 195 -2.01 2.19 -3.57
N ALA A 196 -0.90 2.24 -4.28
CA ALA A 196 -0.76 2.97 -5.54
C ALA A 196 -0.90 2.00 -6.70
N GLY A 197 -1.77 2.32 -7.65
CA GLY A 197 -1.82 1.59 -8.92
C GLY A 197 -0.54 1.84 -9.72
N TYR A 198 0.05 0.80 -10.30
CA TYR A 198 1.33 0.95 -11.01
C TYR A 198 1.15 1.77 -12.31
N ASN A 199 0.50 1.21 -13.32
CA ASN A 199 0.23 1.87 -14.58
C ASN A 199 -0.73 3.05 -14.41
N LEU A 200 -0.41 4.13 -15.12
CA LEU A 200 -1.36 5.23 -15.27
C LEU A 200 -2.64 4.76 -15.99
N ARG A 201 -3.74 5.45 -15.71
CA ARG A 201 -5.01 5.27 -16.42
C ARG A 201 -5.33 6.50 -17.23
N ASN A 202 -5.60 6.30 -18.52
CA ASN A 202 -6.04 7.36 -19.42
C ASN A 202 -7.56 7.49 -19.37
N VAL A 203 -8.06 8.56 -18.76
CA VAL A 203 -9.50 8.84 -18.66
C VAL A 203 -9.77 10.19 -19.28
N ASN A 204 -10.54 10.22 -20.37
CA ASN A 204 -10.89 11.45 -21.11
C ASN A 204 -9.66 12.30 -21.51
N GLY A 205 -8.56 11.64 -21.90
CA GLY A 205 -7.31 12.30 -22.29
C GLY A 205 -6.41 12.73 -21.14
N GLU A 206 -6.83 12.51 -19.89
CA GLU A 206 -6.03 12.81 -18.69
C GLU A 206 -5.33 11.55 -18.20
N ARG A 207 -4.00 11.64 -17.98
CA ARG A 207 -3.18 10.58 -17.39
C ARG A 207 -3.29 10.67 -15.88
N ARG A 208 -3.85 9.65 -15.25
CA ARG A 208 -4.14 9.61 -13.81
C ARG A 208 -3.33 8.53 -13.11
N SER A 209 -2.74 8.88 -11.98
CA SER A 209 -2.23 7.93 -10.99
C SER A 209 -3.27 7.78 -9.88
N TYR A 210 -3.72 6.56 -9.60
CA TYR A 210 -4.76 6.30 -8.61
C TYR A 210 -4.16 5.75 -7.31
N LEU A 211 -4.73 6.20 -6.20
CA LEU A 211 -4.43 5.72 -4.85
C LEU A 211 -5.70 5.15 -4.23
N TYR A 212 -5.55 4.08 -3.45
CA TYR A 212 -6.65 3.32 -2.89
C TYR A 212 -6.39 2.98 -1.43
N LEU A 213 -7.41 3.13 -0.57
CA LEU A 213 -7.44 2.47 0.72
C LEU A 213 -8.15 1.14 0.55
N VAL A 214 -7.49 0.04 0.88
CA VAL A 214 -7.93 -1.32 0.65
C VAL A 214 -8.11 -2.04 1.97
N ASN A 215 -9.25 -2.69 2.13
CA ASN A 215 -9.50 -3.51 3.30
C ASN A 215 -8.59 -4.75 3.29
N ARG A 216 -7.60 -4.74 4.18
CA ARG A 216 -6.61 -5.82 4.38
C ARG A 216 -7.18 -7.23 4.51
N ASN A 217 -8.45 -7.38 4.92
CA ASN A 217 -9.03 -8.69 5.19
C ASN A 217 -9.64 -9.34 3.94
N ASN A 218 -10.05 -8.55 2.95
CA ASN A 218 -10.81 -9.04 1.81
C ASN A 218 -10.53 -8.36 0.47
N GLY A 219 -9.68 -7.33 0.43
CA GLY A 219 -9.31 -6.67 -0.82
C GLY A 219 -10.24 -5.56 -1.29
N SER A 220 -11.35 -5.30 -0.61
CA SER A 220 -12.32 -4.31 -1.06
C SER A 220 -11.78 -2.89 -0.95
N ILE A 221 -11.97 -2.08 -1.99
CA ILE A 221 -11.61 -0.66 -1.97
C ILE A 221 -12.59 0.10 -1.06
N MET A 222 -12.05 0.75 -0.04
CA MET A 222 -12.78 1.57 0.94
C MET A 222 -12.75 3.05 0.57
N ARG A 223 -11.63 3.51 0.02
CA ARG A 223 -11.43 4.89 -0.45
C ARG A 223 -10.60 4.87 -1.72
N SER A 224 -10.78 5.88 -2.56
CA SER A 224 -9.95 6.07 -3.74
C SER A 224 -9.90 7.53 -4.16
N CYS A 225 -8.80 7.89 -4.78
CA CYS A 225 -8.52 9.21 -5.35
C CYS A 225 -7.53 9.07 -6.52
N TRP A 226 -7.30 10.16 -7.22
CA TRP A 226 -6.20 10.24 -8.17
C TRP A 226 -5.59 11.64 -8.22
N LEU A 227 -4.34 11.66 -8.68
CA LEU A 227 -3.61 12.86 -9.05
C LEU A 227 -3.06 12.73 -10.48
N PRO A 228 -2.68 13.84 -11.13
CA PRO A 228 -2.03 13.78 -12.44
C PRO A 228 -0.77 12.90 -12.37
N TRP A 229 -0.58 12.08 -13.40
CA TRP A 229 0.61 11.25 -13.55
C TRP A 229 1.90 12.09 -13.59
N GLY A 230 2.85 11.75 -12.72
CA GLY A 230 4.11 12.47 -12.49
C GLY A 230 5.19 12.25 -13.55
N SER A 231 5.04 11.27 -14.45
CA SER A 231 6.05 10.87 -15.46
C SER A 231 7.28 10.17 -14.85
N GLY A 232 8.44 10.22 -15.52
CA GLY A 232 9.67 9.59 -15.05
C GLY A 232 9.88 8.14 -15.43
N GLY A 233 8.82 7.42 -15.80
CA GLY A 233 8.93 6.07 -16.29
C GLY A 233 7.59 5.44 -16.62
N ILE A 234 7.39 4.19 -16.20
CA ILE A 234 6.26 3.35 -16.64
C ILE A 234 5.09 3.39 -15.65
N GLY A 235 5.37 3.32 -14.34
CA GLY A 235 4.32 3.23 -13.33
C GLY A 235 4.71 3.85 -11.99
N ASN A 236 3.72 4.04 -11.11
CA ASN A 236 3.87 4.65 -9.80
C ASN A 236 4.44 3.65 -8.81
N ASP A 237 5.69 3.83 -8.41
CA ASP A 237 6.41 2.95 -7.48
C ASP A 237 6.64 3.59 -6.10
N THR A 238 6.12 4.81 -5.87
CA THR A 238 6.24 5.49 -4.58
C THR A 238 4.90 5.65 -3.85
N LEU A 239 4.85 5.21 -2.59
CA LEU A 239 3.75 5.50 -1.68
C LEU A 239 4.18 5.31 -0.22
N THR A 240 3.91 6.28 0.63
CA THR A 240 3.93 6.06 2.09
C THR A 240 2.89 6.94 2.80
N TYR A 241 2.36 6.45 3.91
CA TYR A 241 1.50 7.14 4.86
C TYR A 241 2.38 7.86 5.89
N ALA A 242 2.10 9.14 6.10
CA ALA A 242 2.84 9.97 7.03
C ALA A 242 1.90 10.78 7.93
N ARG A 243 2.29 10.93 9.20
CA ARG A 243 1.69 11.93 10.09
C ARG A 243 2.60 13.14 10.15
N LEU A 244 2.14 14.25 9.59
CA LEU A 244 2.94 15.46 9.42
C LEU A 244 2.27 16.64 10.11
N ASP A 245 3.06 17.44 10.84
CA ASP A 245 2.59 18.66 11.47
C ASP A 245 2.74 19.88 10.54
N GLY A 246 1.99 20.94 10.83
CA GLY A 246 2.15 22.25 10.16
C GLY A 246 1.59 22.33 8.74
N LEU A 247 0.98 21.25 8.25
CA LEU A 247 0.21 21.22 7.00
C LEU A 247 -1.29 21.42 7.27
N PRO A 248 -2.05 22.00 6.32
CA PRO A 248 -3.50 22.03 6.44
C PRO A 248 -4.08 20.62 6.31
N GLY A 249 -5.25 20.39 6.93
CA GLY A 249 -5.97 19.12 6.81
C GLY A 249 -5.96 18.28 8.08
N SER A 250 -5.96 16.96 7.90
CA SER A 250 -6.17 15.96 8.95
C SER A 250 -4.93 15.65 9.80
N GLY A 251 -3.74 16.12 9.40
CA GLY A 251 -2.47 15.67 9.98
C GLY A 251 -2.03 14.29 9.49
N GLN A 252 -2.78 13.67 8.56
CA GLN A 252 -2.51 12.35 8.00
C GLN A 252 -2.46 12.46 6.48
N TYR A 253 -1.35 12.02 5.91
CA TYR A 253 -1.03 12.28 4.52
C TYR A 253 -0.50 11.05 3.82
N LEU A 254 -0.69 11.00 2.50
CA LEU A 254 0.04 10.12 1.60
C LEU A 254 1.13 10.94 0.90
N LEU A 255 2.31 10.36 0.81
CA LEU A 255 3.42 10.85 0.01
C LEU A 255 3.57 9.95 -1.21
N THR A 256 3.66 10.53 -2.39
CA THR A 256 3.91 9.84 -3.66
C THR A 256 4.37 10.87 -4.67
N ASP A 257 5.26 10.51 -5.59
CA ASP A 257 5.56 11.33 -6.76
C ASP A 257 4.63 11.03 -7.95
N ALA A 258 3.75 10.03 -7.80
CA ALA A 258 2.85 9.55 -8.84
C ALA A 258 3.56 9.19 -10.14
N GLY A 259 4.80 8.70 -10.05
CA GLY A 259 5.71 8.47 -11.15
C GLY A 259 6.78 7.45 -10.78
N GLU A 260 7.94 7.60 -11.40
CA GLU A 260 9.13 6.78 -11.14
C GLU A 260 10.29 7.70 -10.74
N VAL A 261 11.53 7.19 -10.79
CA VAL A 261 12.81 7.85 -10.43
C VAL A 261 12.80 9.39 -10.51
N HIS A 262 12.55 9.97 -11.68
CA HIS A 262 12.59 11.43 -11.92
C HIS A 262 11.28 11.95 -12.52
N THR A 263 10.53 12.78 -11.79
CA THR A 263 9.18 13.22 -12.24
C THR A 263 9.18 14.65 -12.79
N LEU A 264 8.04 15.06 -13.37
CA LEU A 264 7.74 16.44 -13.74
C LEU A 264 6.38 16.86 -13.16
N PRO A 265 6.36 17.72 -12.12
CA PRO A 265 7.51 18.25 -11.39
C PRO A 265 8.27 17.17 -10.60
N ASP A 266 9.57 17.37 -10.39
CA ASP A 266 10.42 16.45 -9.62
C ASP A 266 10.20 16.65 -8.12
N SER A 267 9.06 16.16 -7.62
CA SER A 267 8.56 16.44 -6.28
C SER A 267 7.67 15.32 -5.75
N LEU A 268 7.67 15.13 -4.43
CA LEU A 268 6.67 14.35 -3.70
C LEU A 268 5.41 15.19 -3.47
N ALA A 269 4.27 14.68 -3.91
CA ALA A 269 2.96 15.22 -3.59
C ALA A 269 2.55 14.78 -2.18
N VAL A 270 2.01 15.72 -1.40
CA VAL A 270 1.45 15.46 -0.07
C VAL A 270 -0.06 15.52 -0.15
N ILE A 271 -0.75 14.41 0.06
CA ILE A 271 -2.20 14.27 -0.14
C ILE A 271 -2.86 14.01 1.19
N ASP A 272 -3.84 14.82 1.59
CA ASP A 272 -4.64 14.50 2.79
C ASP A 272 -5.48 13.25 2.54
N VAL A 273 -5.34 12.24 3.41
CA VAL A 273 -6.08 10.96 3.32
C VAL A 273 -7.61 11.16 3.32
N ASN A 274 -8.10 12.28 3.86
CA ASN A 274 -9.53 12.61 3.88
C ASN A 274 -10.04 13.19 2.57
N ASP A 275 -9.17 13.62 1.66
CA ASP A 275 -9.56 14.04 0.31
C ASP A 275 -9.75 12.82 -0.61
N CYS A 276 -9.24 11.66 -0.20
CA CYS A 276 -9.40 10.43 -0.96
C CYS A 276 -10.78 9.82 -0.82
N LYS A 277 -11.71 10.22 -1.70
CA LYS A 277 -13.11 9.78 -1.71
C LYS A 277 -13.62 9.57 -3.13
N GLY A 278 -14.15 8.37 -3.40
CA GLY A 278 -14.95 8.09 -4.60
C GLY A 278 -14.22 8.26 -5.94
N GLY A 279 -12.90 8.10 -5.98
CA GLY A 279 -12.11 8.24 -7.21
C GLY A 279 -12.02 9.70 -7.69
N ALA A 280 -12.16 10.67 -6.79
CA ALA A 280 -12.05 12.09 -7.11
C ALA A 280 -10.60 12.51 -7.36
N ARG A 281 -10.43 13.60 -8.13
CA ARG A 281 -9.16 14.30 -8.24
C ARG A 281 -8.82 14.91 -6.89
N VAL A 282 -7.61 14.69 -6.40
CA VAL A 282 -7.08 15.40 -5.23
C VAL A 282 -6.14 16.52 -5.65
N THR A 283 -6.10 17.57 -4.83
CA THR A 283 -5.09 18.62 -4.93
C THR A 283 -4.12 18.42 -3.76
N PRO A 284 -2.82 18.20 -4.02
CA PRO A 284 -1.85 18.07 -2.93
C PRO A 284 -1.88 19.29 -2.02
N VAL A 285 -1.87 19.07 -0.70
CA VAL A 285 -1.81 20.15 0.30
C VAL A 285 -0.42 20.80 0.35
N ALA A 286 0.60 20.06 -0.09
CA ALA A 286 1.96 20.51 -0.29
C ALA A 286 2.64 19.69 -1.40
N SER A 287 3.76 20.22 -1.87
CA SER A 287 4.68 19.54 -2.79
C SER A 287 6.09 19.79 -2.30
N TYR A 288 6.84 18.72 -2.11
CA TYR A 288 8.22 18.77 -1.62
C TYR A 288 9.18 18.37 -2.73
N PRO A 289 10.14 19.23 -3.13
CA PRO A 289 11.11 18.88 -4.17
C PRO A 289 11.89 17.62 -3.81
N LYS A 290 12.08 16.72 -4.77
CA LYS A 290 12.96 15.57 -4.59
C LYS A 290 14.41 16.04 -4.51
N VAL A 291 15.19 15.37 -3.67
CA VAL A 291 16.64 15.59 -3.55
C VAL A 291 17.47 14.43 -4.09
N VAL A 292 16.81 13.30 -4.38
CA VAL A 292 17.34 12.08 -4.99
C VAL A 292 16.28 11.50 -5.93
N GLY A 293 16.67 10.64 -6.87
CA GLY A 293 15.72 9.79 -7.58
C GLY A 293 15.07 8.81 -6.60
N MET A 294 13.85 8.36 -6.88
CA MET A 294 13.08 7.52 -5.96
C MET A 294 12.32 6.45 -6.72
N THR A 295 12.48 5.18 -6.34
CA THR A 295 11.71 4.02 -6.82
C THR A 295 10.91 3.32 -5.73
N GLY A 296 11.09 3.76 -4.49
CA GLY A 296 10.35 3.32 -3.31
C GLY A 296 10.65 4.22 -2.12
N ILE A 297 9.68 4.35 -1.23
CA ILE A 297 9.74 5.24 -0.07
C ILE A 297 9.02 4.62 1.10
N ASP A 298 9.51 4.90 2.30
CA ASP A 298 8.77 4.59 3.52
C ASP A 298 8.98 5.69 4.58
N PHE A 299 7.96 5.98 5.37
CA PHE A 299 7.98 7.06 6.37
C PHE A 299 7.75 6.54 7.79
N GLU A 300 8.85 6.24 8.45
CA GLU A 300 8.90 5.79 9.84
C GLU A 300 9.84 6.67 10.66
N TRP A 301 10.08 6.31 11.92
CA TRP A 301 11.31 6.72 12.58
C TRP A 301 12.50 6.16 11.76
N PRO A 302 13.50 6.97 11.35
CA PRO A 302 13.84 8.33 11.77
C PRO A 302 13.36 9.48 10.85
N GLY A 303 12.63 9.19 9.79
CA GLY A 303 12.19 10.13 8.77
C GLY A 303 11.80 9.41 7.47
N LEU A 304 11.70 10.15 6.38
CA LEU A 304 11.45 9.56 5.07
C LEU A 304 12.69 8.80 4.58
N LEU A 305 12.57 7.50 4.38
CA LEU A 305 13.54 6.71 3.65
C LEU A 305 13.16 6.62 2.18
N ALA A 306 14.17 6.49 1.33
CA ALA A 306 14.01 6.41 -0.11
C ALA A 306 15.08 5.52 -0.73
N THR A 307 14.75 4.85 -1.83
CA THR A 307 15.74 4.17 -2.67
C THR A 307 15.68 4.65 -4.12
N ASP A 308 16.82 4.65 -4.79
CA ASP A 308 16.96 4.99 -6.21
C ASP A 308 17.35 3.76 -7.06
N ASN A 309 16.86 2.59 -6.68
CA ASN A 309 17.30 1.26 -7.09
C ASN A 309 18.61 0.75 -6.47
N ALA A 310 19.67 1.56 -6.47
CA ALA A 310 21.00 1.08 -6.09
C ALA A 310 21.34 1.36 -4.61
N GLU A 311 20.82 2.46 -4.07
CA GLU A 311 21.21 3.00 -2.77
C GLU A 311 20.01 3.32 -1.89
N LEU A 312 20.21 3.28 -0.58
CA LEU A 312 19.25 3.71 0.43
C LEU A 312 19.64 5.09 0.96
N PHE A 313 18.66 5.99 1.03
CA PHE A 313 18.80 7.34 1.56
C PHE A 313 17.83 7.57 2.71
N ASN A 314 18.28 8.35 3.70
CA ASN A 314 17.40 9.02 4.65
C ASN A 314 17.27 10.49 4.28
N LEU A 315 16.02 10.90 4.02
CA LEU A 315 15.68 12.25 3.62
C LEU A 315 15.27 13.18 4.77
N GLY A 316 15.19 12.63 5.98
CA GLY A 316 14.87 13.35 7.20
C GLY A 316 13.37 13.65 7.34
N GLY A 317 13.06 14.73 8.06
CA GLY A 317 11.68 15.23 8.20
C GLY A 317 11.27 16.17 7.06
N PRO A 318 9.98 16.55 6.97
CA PRO A 318 9.51 17.54 6.01
C PRO A 318 10.33 18.83 6.09
N PRO A 319 10.67 19.47 4.95
CA PRO A 319 10.20 19.18 3.59
C PRO A 319 11.08 18.15 2.84
N PHE A 320 11.76 17.24 3.55
CA PHE A 320 12.59 16.17 2.98
C PHE A 320 13.73 16.67 2.10
N SER A 321 14.28 17.84 2.46
CA SER A 321 15.30 18.55 1.67
C SER A 321 16.74 18.13 1.98
N SER A 322 16.93 17.11 2.84
CA SER A 322 18.25 16.53 3.13
C SER A 322 18.38 15.18 2.44
N ALA A 323 19.58 14.77 2.07
CA ALA A 323 19.86 13.43 1.61
C ALA A 323 21.10 12.91 2.33
N SER A 324 20.93 11.89 3.17
CA SER A 324 22.02 11.16 3.81
C SER A 324 22.01 9.74 3.28
N SER A 325 23.06 9.34 2.57
CA SER A 325 23.23 7.97 2.11
C SER A 325 23.48 7.03 3.30
N TYR A 326 22.82 5.87 3.28
CA TYR A 326 23.17 4.70 4.08
C TYR A 326 24.03 3.69 3.32
N GLY A 327 24.17 3.87 2.01
CA GLY A 327 25.02 3.06 1.15
C GLY A 327 24.23 2.14 0.23
N MET A 328 24.96 1.49 -0.67
CA MET A 328 24.41 0.58 -1.67
C MET A 328 23.82 -0.67 -1.03
N TRP A 329 22.75 -1.23 -1.62
CA TRP A 329 22.15 -2.50 -1.18
C TRP A 329 23.12 -3.69 -1.21
N GLY A 330 24.14 -3.62 -2.06
CA GLY A 330 25.27 -4.56 -2.10
C GLY A 330 25.00 -5.87 -2.84
N ASN A 331 23.79 -6.44 -2.75
CA ASN A 331 23.39 -7.69 -3.42
C ASN A 331 22.25 -7.53 -4.46
N THR A 332 21.83 -6.29 -4.71
CA THR A 332 20.92 -5.91 -5.79
C THR A 332 21.22 -4.47 -6.23
N SER A 333 20.86 -4.15 -7.47
CA SER A 333 20.86 -2.78 -8.03
C SER A 333 19.48 -2.36 -8.51
N ASP A 334 18.48 -3.20 -8.28
CA ASP A 334 17.14 -3.07 -8.85
C ASP A 334 16.11 -3.02 -7.71
N MET A 335 16.39 -2.30 -6.62
CA MET A 335 15.44 -2.16 -5.53
C MET A 335 14.28 -1.23 -5.93
N GLU A 336 13.04 -1.69 -5.87
CA GLU A 336 11.92 -0.78 -6.14
C GLU A 336 11.36 -0.33 -4.81
N ASP A 337 10.65 -1.20 -4.11
CA ASP A 337 9.96 -0.80 -2.90
C ASP A 337 10.74 -1.19 -1.65
N ILE A 338 10.56 -0.40 -0.59
CA ILE A 338 11.17 -0.62 0.71
C ILE A 338 10.12 -0.47 1.79
N THR A 339 10.29 -1.21 2.88
CA THR A 339 9.53 -0.98 4.09
C THR A 339 10.37 -1.15 5.33
N VAL A 340 10.06 -0.35 6.33
CA VAL A 340 10.64 -0.35 7.66
C VAL A 340 9.56 -0.75 8.64
N CYS A 341 9.92 -1.55 9.63
CA CYS A 341 8.98 -1.75 10.72
C CYS A 341 8.96 -0.53 11.65
N ALA A 342 7.77 0.00 11.92
CA ALA A 342 7.55 0.91 13.05
C ALA A 342 6.32 0.53 13.86
N ALA A 343 6.56 -0.11 15.01
CA ALA A 343 5.69 0.06 16.16
C ALA A 343 6.51 0.22 17.45
N LYS A 344 6.91 1.48 17.72
CA LYS A 344 7.59 2.04 18.93
C LYS A 344 9.14 1.94 19.01
N ALA A 345 9.88 2.35 17.99
CA ALA A 345 11.35 2.35 17.98
C ALA A 345 12.00 3.00 19.25
N GLN A 346 12.82 2.24 19.99
CA GLN A 346 13.87 2.78 20.88
C GLN A 346 15.13 1.90 20.85
N LEU A 347 16.31 2.56 20.86
CA LEU A 347 17.63 1.92 20.92
C LEU A 347 18.40 2.31 22.19
N GLY A 348 18.98 1.30 22.83
CA GLY A 348 19.09 1.17 24.28
C GLY A 348 18.07 0.11 24.74
N ASP A 349 18.39 -0.71 25.74
CA ASP A 349 17.79 -2.02 26.04
C ASP A 349 16.33 -2.30 25.56
N VAL A 350 16.12 -3.06 24.48
CA VAL A 350 15.90 -2.64 23.07
C VAL A 350 14.58 -3.27 22.59
N GLN A 351 13.77 -2.56 21.80
CA GLN A 351 12.82 -3.21 20.88
C GLN A 351 12.68 -2.38 19.59
N THR A 352 13.37 -2.80 18.52
CA THR A 352 13.54 -2.07 17.24
C THR A 352 12.86 -2.76 16.06
N CYS A 353 11.82 -3.54 16.35
CA CYS A 353 11.05 -4.47 15.52
C CYS A 353 11.38 -5.97 15.58
N PRO A 354 11.05 -6.57 16.73
CA PRO A 354 10.61 -7.94 16.92
C PRO A 354 9.11 -7.95 17.33
N TYR A 355 8.24 -8.77 16.75
CA TYR A 355 8.19 -10.20 17.08
C TYR A 355 9.53 -10.91 17.21
#